data_AF-A0A0N0B0G2-F1
#
_entry.id   AF-A0A0N0B0G2-F1
#
_cell.length_a   1.000
_cell.length_b   1.000
_cell.length_c   1.000
_cell.angle_alpha   90.00
_cell.angle_beta   90.00
_cell.angle_gamma   90.00
#
_symmetry.space_group_name_H-M   'P 1'
#
loop_
_entity.id
_entity.type
_entity.pdbx_description
1 polymer ?
#
loop_
_entity_poly.entity_id
_entity_poly.type
_entity_poly.pdbx_seq_one_letter_code
_entity_poly.pdbx_strand_id
1 'polypeptide(L)' 'MARQLRAEQTRATIVGAAADLFDRHGYESTSLSEIVAHAGVTKGALY' A
#
# COMPACT_ATOMS: atom_id res chain seq x y z
N MET A 1 21.57 -4.98 4.20
CA MET A 1 20.43 -5.94 4.26
C MET A 1 19.18 -5.38 4.95
N ALA A 2 19.27 -4.80 6.16
CA ALA A 2 18.08 -4.29 6.89
C ALA A 2 17.21 -3.25 6.15
N ARG A 3 17.78 -2.41 5.27
CA ARG A 3 17.01 -1.46 4.44
C ARG A 3 16.13 -2.18 3.40
N GLN A 4 16.63 -3.27 2.82
CA GLN A 4 15.91 -4.03 1.80
C GLN A 4 14.77 -4.82 2.41
N LEU A 5 14.99 -5.46 3.57
CA LEU A 5 13.93 -6.14 4.31
C LEU A 5 12.76 -5.19 4.65
N ARG A 6 13.07 -3.97 5.09
CA ARG A 6 12.04 -2.95 5.33
C ARG A 6 11.30 -2.56 4.05
N ALA A 7 12.00 -2.41 2.93
CA ALA A 7 11.38 -2.08 1.65
C ALA A 7 10.42 -3.19 1.18
N GLU A 8 10.83 -4.46 1.29
CA GLU A 8 9.98 -5.60 0.96
C GLU A 8 8.74 -5.68 1.85
N GLN A 9 8.88 -5.44 3.16
CA GLN A 9 7.76 -5.38 4.10
C GLN A 9 6.78 -4.25 3.75
N THR A 10 7.29 -3.04 3.51
CA THR A 10 6.47 -1.90 3.07
C THR A 10 5.72 -2.23 1.79
N ARG A 11 6.39 -2.85 0.80
CA ARG A 11 5.77 -3.27 -0.46
C ARG A 11 4.67 -4.29 -0.24
N ALA A 12 4.90 -5.32 0.59
CA ALA A 12 3.91 -6.33 0.90
C ALA A 12 2.65 -5.72 1.54
N THR A 13 2.83 -4.80 2.49
CA THR A 13 1.71 -4.10 3.15
C THR A 13 0.90 -3.27 2.15
N ILE A 14 1.55 -2.53 1.26
CA ILE A 14 0.86 -1.71 0.23
C ILE A 14 0.07 -2.60 -0.73
N VAL A 15 0.67 -3.70 -1.20
CA VAL A 15 -0.01 -4.63 -2.13
C VAL A 15 -1.22 -5.29 -1.49
N GLY A 16 -1.11 -5.71 -0.22
CA GLY A 16 -2.25 -6.24 0.53
C GLY A 16 -3.38 -5.23 0.68
N ALA A 17 -3.07 -4.00 1.10
CA ALA A 17 -4.05 -2.92 1.23
C ALA A 17 -4.74 -2.58 -0.11
N ALA A 18 -3.98 -2.58 -1.20
CA ALA A 18 -4.53 -2.36 -2.53
C ALA A 18 -5.51 -3.47 -2.94
N ALA A 19 -5.13 -4.73 -2.72
CA ALA A 19 -5.99 -5.87 -3.01
C ALA A 19 -7.32 -5.80 -2.23
N ASP A 20 -7.26 -5.50 -0.94
CA ASP A 20 -8.45 -5.38 -0.08
C ASP A 20 -9.40 -4.26 -0.54
N LEU A 21 -8.86 -3.10 -0.94
CA LEU A 21 -9.67 -1.98 -1.40
C LEU A 21 -10.24 -2.23 -2.79
N PHE A 22 -9.46 -2.83 -3.69
CA PHE A 22 -9.94 -3.20 -5.02
C PHE A 22 -11.05 -4.25 -4.95
N ASP A 23 -10.98 -5.21 -4.04
CA ASP A 23 -12.03 -6.21 -3.83
C ASP A 23 -13.34 -5.57 -3.35
N ARG A 24 -13.24 -4.57 -2.46
CA ARG A 24 -14.41 -3.90 -1.86
C ARG A 24 -15.05 -2.82 -2.74
N HIS A 25 -14.23 -2.05 -3.46
CA HIS A 25 -14.66 -0.82 -4.11
C HIS A 25 -14.44 -0.82 -5.62
N GLY A 26 -13.71 -1.81 -6.14
CA GLY A 26 -13.27 -1.84 -7.52
C GLY A 26 -12.06 -0.95 -7.77
N TYR A 27 -11.41 -1.16 -8.92
CA TYR A 27 -10.18 -0.46 -9.29
C TYR A 27 -10.39 1.04 -9.50
N GLU A 28 -11.43 1.43 -10.25
CA GLU A 28 -11.63 2.84 -10.62
C GLU A 28 -12.00 3.75 -9.44
N SER A 29 -12.65 3.20 -8.42
CA SER A 29 -13.07 3.96 -7.23
C SER A 29 -12.01 3.99 -6.11
N THR A 30 -10.89 3.30 -6.29
CA THR A 30 -9.84 3.21 -5.28
C THR A 30 -8.67 4.12 -5.65
N SER A 31 -8.36 5.11 -4.81
CA SER A 31 -7.23 6.01 -5.02
C SER A 31 -5.95 5.54 -4.32
N LEU A 32 -4.81 5.98 -4.84
CA LEU A 32 -3.51 5.73 -4.21
C LEU A 32 -3.40 6.30 -2.79
N SER A 33 -4.10 7.41 -2.50
CA SER A 33 -4.10 8.00 -1.16
C SER A 33 -4.86 7.13 -0.15
N GLU A 34 -5.94 6.48 -0.57
CA GLU A 34 -6.69 5.53 0.26
C GLU A 34 -5.88 4.27 0.53
N ILE A 35 -5.19 3.74 -0.48
CA ILE A 35 -4.30 2.57 -0.33
C ILE A 35 -3.20 2.86 0.69
N VAL A 36 -2.53 4.01 0.56
CA VAL A 36 -1.45 4.42 1.48
C VAL A 36 -1.96 4.63 2.90
N ALA A 37 -3.12 5.26 3.06
CA ALA A 37 -3.75 5.45 4.36
C ALA A 37 -4.16 4.11 4.99
N HIS A 38 -4.74 3.20 4.20
CA HIS A 38 -5.16 1.88 4.65
C HIS A 38 -3.95 0.99 5.03
N ALA A 39 -2.86 1.09 4.27
CA ALA A 39 -1.60 0.40 4.56
C ALA A 39 -0.85 0.96 5.80
N GLY A 40 -1.28 2.09 6.36
CA GLY A 40 -0.61 2.72 7.50
C GLY A 40 0.80 3.25 7.17
N VAL A 41 1.08 3.49 5.90
CA VAL A 41 2.37 4.02 5.43
C VAL A 41 2.24 5.49 5.06
N THR A 42 3.35 6.23 5.07
CA THR A 42 3.34 7.63 4.63
C THR A 42 3.48 7.69 3.11
N LYS A 43 2.97 8.76 2.48
CA LYS A 43 3.19 8.99 1.03
C LYS A 43 4.67 9.02 0.67
N GLY A 44 5.54 9.52 1.57
CA GLY A 44 6.99 9.52 1.37
C GLY A 44 7.65 8.14 1.45
N ALA A 45 6.97 7.11 1.96
CA ALA A 45 7.44 5.74 1.92
C ALA A 45 7.02 4.99 0.65
N LEU A 46 6.14 5.60 -0.15
CA LEU A 46 5.69 5.07 -1.45
C LEU A 46 6.61 5.50 -2.61
N TYR A 47 7.17 6.73 -2.53
CA TYR A 47 8.11 7.30 -3.51
C TYR A 47 9.58 7.01 -3.14
#